data_AF-A0A2M6WAR2-F1
#
_entry.id   AF-A0A2M6WAR2-F1
#
_cell.length_a   1.000
_cell.length_b   1.000
_cell.length_c   1.000
_cell.angle_alpha   90.00
_cell.angle_beta   90.00
_cell.angle_gamma   90.00
#
_symmetry.space_group_name_H-M   'P 1'
#
loop_
_entity.id
_entity.type
_entity.pdbx_description
1 polymer ?
#
loop_
_entity_poly.entity_id
_entity_poly.type
_entity_poly.pdbx_seq_one_letter_code
_entity_poly.pdbx_strand_id
1 'polypeptide(L)'
;FYQVQNVYWSADKNQAIIEYPDGNKILYDFIKNKQLTLKKEINEPEFNSTGQVAYKHLTNDTANNWLAVTNVQGSETNLIEPLGDNENEVQIAWSPTGEVAALFAKPVGNDKTEVFFIGLKEENFKSLIVDGSNFKGLWSPSGARLLYHAISGQNNYNPMLWIADAEGETIGNHKFSLGLSTWIDKCAFQSEKILYCAVPRELPEGAGLYPELITDTEDLIYKIDLSTGLKDLIAEPADKDGNKFNIEKLYITDKEDYIFFLNKRDGRVYKIELK
;
A
#
# COMPACT_ATOMS: atom_id res chain seq x y z
N PHE A 1 -11.50 19.01 10.12
CA PHE A 1 -12.14 18.15 9.09
C PHE A 1 -13.11 17.21 9.78
N TYR A 2 -14.29 16.97 9.22
CA TYR A 2 -15.30 16.07 9.79
C TYR A 2 -15.62 14.97 8.77
N GLN A 3 -15.88 13.74 9.25
CA GLN A 3 -16.24 12.59 8.40
C GLN A 3 -15.26 12.33 7.24
N VAL A 4 -13.97 12.33 7.54
CA VAL A 4 -12.92 12.01 6.55
C VAL A 4 -12.88 10.49 6.34
N GLN A 5 -12.83 10.07 5.08
CA GLN A 5 -12.71 8.66 4.71
C GLN A 5 -11.23 8.28 4.48
N ASN A 6 -10.52 9.02 3.63
CA ASN A 6 -9.10 8.79 3.35
C ASN A 6 -8.30 10.09 3.46
N VAL A 7 -7.03 9.96 3.82
CA VAL A 7 -6.06 11.06 3.80
C VAL A 7 -4.77 10.58 3.15
N TYR A 8 -4.34 11.32 2.14
CA TYR A 8 -3.11 11.08 1.39
C TYR A 8 -2.15 12.23 1.69
N TRP A 9 -1.08 11.95 2.41
CA TRP A 9 -0.14 12.97 2.88
C TRP A 9 0.99 13.19 1.88
N SER A 10 1.40 14.45 1.70
CA SER A 10 2.70 14.76 1.10
C SER A 10 3.84 14.21 1.96
N ALA A 11 5.01 13.97 1.36
CA ALA A 11 6.18 13.46 2.08
C ALA A 11 6.59 14.37 3.25
N ASP A 12 6.56 15.68 3.04
CA ASP A 12 6.91 16.71 4.03
C ASP A 12 5.80 17.01 5.06
N LYS A 13 4.64 16.35 4.94
CA LYS A 13 3.44 16.55 5.78
C LYS A 13 2.86 17.97 5.78
N ASN A 14 3.29 18.82 4.85
CA ASN A 14 2.78 20.19 4.72
C ASN A 14 1.46 20.26 3.95
N GLN A 15 1.12 19.21 3.19
CA GLN A 15 -0.08 19.13 2.38
C GLN A 15 -0.74 17.76 2.52
N ALA A 16 -2.06 17.71 2.34
CA ALA A 16 -2.79 16.46 2.25
C ALA A 16 -3.94 16.56 1.26
N ILE A 17 -4.19 15.46 0.55
CA ILE A 17 -5.46 15.24 -0.15
C ILE A 17 -6.39 14.51 0.81
N ILE A 18 -7.55 15.08 1.04
CA ILE A 18 -8.56 14.60 1.99
C ILE A 18 -9.79 14.20 1.19
N GLU A 19 -10.17 12.93 1.31
CA GLU A 19 -11.35 12.36 0.67
C GLU A 19 -12.49 12.17 1.66
N TYR A 20 -13.71 12.50 1.21
CA TYR A 20 -14.93 12.38 1.97
C TYR A 20 -15.82 11.23 1.42
N PRO A 21 -16.76 10.69 2.22
CA PRO A 21 -17.66 9.59 1.83
C PRO A 21 -18.51 9.81 0.58
N ASP A 22 -18.68 11.06 0.13
CA ASP A 22 -19.39 11.41 -1.09
C ASP A 22 -18.50 11.42 -2.36
N GLY A 23 -17.24 10.99 -2.21
CA GLY A 23 -16.20 10.96 -3.24
C GLY A 23 -15.55 12.32 -3.50
N ASN A 24 -15.99 13.40 -2.86
CA ASN A 24 -15.35 14.70 -2.99
C ASN A 24 -13.97 14.68 -2.33
N LYS A 25 -13.04 15.40 -2.96
CA LYS A 25 -11.66 15.51 -2.49
C LYS A 25 -11.26 16.97 -2.39
N ILE A 26 -10.47 17.30 -1.39
CA ILE A 26 -9.79 18.60 -1.29
C ILE A 26 -8.29 18.37 -1.15
N LEU A 27 -7.49 19.22 -1.76
CA LEU A 27 -6.10 19.42 -1.41
C LEU A 27 -6.04 20.54 -0.38
N TYR A 28 -5.43 20.27 0.77
CA TYR A 28 -5.24 21.25 1.84
C TYR A 28 -3.75 21.50 2.08
N ASP A 29 -3.35 22.77 2.09
CA ASP A 29 -1.99 23.25 2.39
C ASP A 29 -1.98 23.82 3.82
N PHE A 30 -1.35 23.10 4.74
CA PHE A 30 -1.31 23.43 6.17
C PHE A 30 -0.41 24.62 6.48
N ILE A 31 0.57 24.91 5.62
CA ILE A 31 1.48 26.05 5.78
C ILE A 31 0.80 27.34 5.35
N LYS A 32 0.12 27.32 4.20
CA LYS A 32 -0.57 28.49 3.65
C LYS A 32 -1.98 28.67 4.20
N ASN A 33 -2.50 27.67 4.91
CA ASN A 33 -3.90 27.59 5.34
C ASN A 33 -4.86 27.82 4.17
N LYS A 34 -4.63 27.11 3.06
CA LYS A 34 -5.42 27.20 1.83
C LYS A 34 -5.94 25.82 1.44
N GLN A 35 -7.12 25.81 0.83
CA GLN A 35 -7.71 24.60 0.27
C GLN A 35 -8.08 24.78 -1.19
N LEU A 36 -8.02 23.68 -1.94
CA LEU A 36 -8.46 23.58 -3.32
C LEU A 36 -9.36 22.35 -3.45
N THR A 37 -10.56 22.53 -4.00
CA THR A 37 -11.44 21.40 -4.32
C THR A 37 -10.92 20.70 -5.57
N LEU A 38 -10.78 19.38 -5.49
CA LEU A 38 -10.31 18.53 -6.58
C LEU A 38 -11.50 17.98 -7.37
N LYS A 39 -11.24 17.64 -8.63
CA LYS A 39 -12.19 17.00 -9.53
C LYS A 39 -12.53 15.58 -9.04
N LYS A 40 -13.78 15.14 -9.22
CA LYS A 40 -14.26 13.83 -8.75
C LYS A 40 -13.60 12.65 -9.47
N GLU A 41 -13.14 12.88 -10.69
CA GLU A 41 -12.46 11.90 -11.52
C GLU A 41 -11.08 11.53 -10.98
N ILE A 42 -10.52 12.27 -10.02
CA ILE A 42 -9.27 11.94 -9.33
C ILE A 42 -9.54 10.83 -8.31
N ASN A 43 -9.00 9.64 -8.54
CA ASN A 43 -9.13 8.48 -7.68
C ASN A 43 -7.76 8.00 -7.19
N GLU A 44 -7.74 7.55 -5.93
CA GLU A 44 -6.55 7.00 -5.25
C GLU A 44 -5.27 7.86 -5.41
N PRO A 45 -5.32 9.17 -5.13
CA PRO A 45 -4.17 10.04 -5.36
C PRO A 45 -3.02 9.73 -4.39
N GLU A 46 -1.79 9.65 -4.89
CA GLU A 46 -0.59 9.43 -4.07
C GLU A 46 0.50 10.45 -4.40
N PHE A 47 1.07 11.04 -3.35
CA PHE A 47 2.22 11.94 -3.46
C PHE A 47 3.52 11.14 -3.58
N ASN A 48 4.39 11.55 -4.49
CA ASN A 48 5.79 11.15 -4.46
C ASN A 48 6.60 12.02 -3.49
N SER A 49 7.90 11.72 -3.38
CA SER A 49 8.84 12.43 -2.49
C SER A 49 9.08 13.90 -2.86
N THR A 50 8.83 14.30 -4.12
CA THR A 50 9.00 15.68 -4.61
C THR A 50 7.70 16.48 -4.58
N GLY A 51 6.59 15.85 -4.22
CA GLY A 51 5.27 16.42 -4.14
C GLY A 51 4.40 16.22 -5.39
N GLN A 52 4.87 15.59 -6.46
CA GLN A 52 3.96 15.25 -7.57
C GLN A 52 2.90 14.24 -7.12
N VAL A 53 1.74 14.28 -7.74
CA VAL A 53 0.61 13.41 -7.41
C VAL A 53 0.30 12.50 -8.60
N ALA A 54 0.42 11.19 -8.40
CA ALA A 54 -0.16 10.21 -9.31
C ALA A 54 -1.60 9.93 -8.90
N TYR A 55 -2.49 9.74 -9.87
CA TYR A 55 -3.88 9.39 -9.61
C TYR A 55 -4.48 8.64 -10.81
N LYS A 56 -5.54 7.88 -10.55
CA LYS A 56 -6.37 7.31 -11.61
C LYS A 56 -7.41 8.35 -11.99
N HIS A 57 -7.34 8.85 -13.23
CA HIS A 57 -8.42 9.62 -13.83
C HIS A 57 -9.49 8.66 -14.32
N LEU A 58 -10.62 8.58 -13.62
CA LEU A 58 -11.70 7.65 -13.94
C LEU A 58 -12.94 8.42 -14.37
N THR A 59 -13.53 8.02 -15.49
CA THR A 59 -14.75 8.60 -16.05
C THR A 59 -15.78 7.51 -16.34
N ASN A 60 -16.98 7.90 -16.76
CA ASN A 60 -18.01 6.94 -17.18
C ASN A 60 -17.69 6.25 -18.51
N ASP A 61 -16.78 6.80 -19.30
CA ASP A 61 -16.29 6.21 -20.55
C ASP A 61 -14.88 5.70 -20.31
N THR A 62 -14.72 4.37 -20.24
CA THR A 62 -13.45 3.73 -19.86
C THR A 62 -12.34 3.99 -20.87
N ALA A 63 -12.67 4.36 -22.11
CA ALA A 63 -11.68 4.83 -23.09
C ALA A 63 -10.96 6.12 -22.65
N ASN A 64 -11.56 6.89 -21.73
CA ASN A 64 -10.97 8.09 -21.14
C ASN A 64 -10.38 7.84 -19.74
N ASN A 65 -10.24 6.58 -19.31
CA ASN A 65 -9.56 6.27 -18.06
C ASN A 65 -8.04 6.27 -18.24
N TRP A 66 -7.33 6.99 -17.38
CA TRP A 66 -5.88 7.18 -17.48
C TRP A 66 -5.20 7.14 -16.12
N LEU A 67 -3.99 6.60 -16.07
CA LEU A 67 -3.02 6.94 -15.04
C LEU A 67 -2.46 8.31 -15.39
N ALA A 68 -2.57 9.25 -14.46
CA ALA A 68 -2.12 10.61 -14.67
C ALA A 68 -1.23 11.07 -13.53
N VAL A 69 -0.30 11.96 -13.85
CA VAL A 69 0.59 12.62 -12.88
C VAL A 69 0.45 14.12 -13.01
N THR A 70 0.32 14.83 -11.90
CA THR A 70 0.25 16.29 -11.87
C THR A 70 1.14 16.87 -10.77
N ASN A 71 1.55 18.12 -10.93
CA ASN A 71 2.16 18.88 -9.85
C ASN A 71 1.06 19.36 -8.88
N VAL A 72 1.36 19.52 -7.59
CA VAL A 72 0.37 19.92 -6.56
C VAL A 72 -0.39 21.22 -6.87
N GLN A 73 0.18 22.07 -7.72
CA GLN A 73 -0.45 23.34 -8.14
C GLN A 73 -1.45 23.17 -9.31
N GLY A 74 -1.62 21.95 -9.84
CA GLY A 74 -2.65 21.59 -10.82
C GLY A 74 -2.53 22.26 -12.19
N SER A 75 -1.39 22.91 -12.49
CA SER A 75 -1.22 23.67 -13.73
C SER A 75 -0.88 22.80 -14.94
N GLU A 76 -0.31 21.61 -14.72
CA GLU A 76 0.09 20.66 -15.77
C GLU A 76 -0.23 19.22 -15.35
N THR A 77 -1.00 18.53 -16.18
CA THR A 77 -1.34 17.10 -16.03
C THR A 77 -0.69 16.34 -17.18
N ASN A 78 0.13 15.35 -16.84
CA ASN A 78 0.70 14.40 -17.78
C ASN A 78 -0.12 13.12 -17.74
N LEU A 79 -0.61 12.70 -18.91
CA LEU A 79 -1.22 11.39 -19.07
C LEU A 79 -0.08 10.38 -19.28
N ILE A 80 -0.04 9.35 -18.43
CA ILE A 80 1.08 8.40 -18.37
C ILE A 80 0.73 7.13 -19.16
N GLU A 81 -0.36 6.46 -18.79
CA GLU A 81 -0.80 5.22 -19.44
C GLU A 81 -2.33 5.17 -19.49
N PRO A 82 -2.95 4.72 -20.59
CA PRO A 82 -4.39 4.47 -20.64
C PRO A 82 -4.72 3.25 -19.77
N LEU A 83 -5.70 3.39 -18.88
CA LEU A 83 -6.13 2.30 -18.02
C LEU A 83 -7.19 1.42 -18.69
N GLY A 84 -8.07 2.03 -19.48
CA GLY A 84 -9.24 1.32 -20.02
C GLY A 84 -10.10 0.76 -18.88
N ASP A 85 -10.39 -0.53 -18.98
CA ASP A 85 -11.13 -1.32 -17.98
C ASP A 85 -10.21 -2.03 -16.96
N ASN A 86 -8.91 -1.68 -16.91
CA ASN A 86 -7.92 -2.34 -16.05
C ASN A 86 -7.60 -1.55 -14.77
N GLU A 87 -8.50 -0.66 -14.33
CA GLU A 87 -8.23 0.23 -13.20
C GLU A 87 -8.05 -0.51 -11.87
N ASN A 88 -8.65 -1.69 -11.71
CA ASN A 88 -8.56 -2.50 -10.48
C ASN A 88 -7.25 -3.29 -10.40
N GLU A 89 -6.62 -3.54 -11.55
CA GLU A 89 -5.35 -4.23 -11.69
C GLU A 89 -4.15 -3.29 -11.52
N VAL A 90 -4.38 -1.98 -11.53
CA VAL A 90 -3.34 -0.96 -11.35
C VAL A 90 -3.33 -0.46 -9.91
N GLN A 91 -2.21 -0.63 -9.22
CA GLN A 91 -1.95 -0.01 -7.93
C GLN A 91 -1.08 1.24 -8.14
N ILE A 92 -1.52 2.40 -7.67
CA ILE A 92 -0.61 3.55 -7.54
C ILE A 92 0.31 3.28 -6.35
N ALA A 93 1.62 3.30 -6.61
CA ALA A 93 2.64 2.99 -5.62
C ALA A 93 3.96 3.59 -6.09
N TRP A 94 4.25 4.81 -5.66
CA TRP A 94 5.49 5.48 -6.07
C TRP A 94 6.71 4.74 -5.54
N SER A 95 7.67 4.45 -6.42
CA SER A 95 8.99 4.07 -5.95
C SER A 95 9.62 5.25 -5.20
N PRO A 96 10.40 5.02 -4.13
CA PRO A 96 11.11 6.09 -3.44
C PRO A 96 12.02 6.93 -4.35
N THR A 97 12.53 6.32 -5.43
CA THR A 97 13.33 6.98 -6.47
C THR A 97 12.51 7.92 -7.36
N GLY A 98 11.19 7.75 -7.41
CA GLY A 98 10.28 8.50 -8.29
C GLY A 98 10.27 8.03 -9.75
N GLU A 99 10.93 6.91 -10.05
CA GLU A 99 11.02 6.35 -11.40
C GLU A 99 9.79 5.51 -11.78
N VAL A 100 9.12 4.91 -10.80
CA VAL A 100 7.89 4.12 -10.99
C VAL A 100 6.74 4.81 -10.28
N ALA A 101 5.63 5.05 -10.99
CA ALA A 101 4.43 5.67 -10.44
C ALA A 101 3.35 4.64 -10.05
N ALA A 102 3.30 3.50 -10.74
CA ALA A 102 2.29 2.49 -10.51
C ALA A 102 2.78 1.07 -10.84
N LEU A 103 2.07 0.08 -10.30
CA LEU A 103 2.26 -1.34 -10.54
C LEU A 103 0.99 -1.90 -11.21
N PHE A 104 1.13 -2.52 -12.38
CA PHE A 104 0.01 -3.16 -13.09
C PHE A 104 0.11 -4.68 -12.97
N ALA A 105 -0.83 -5.28 -12.25
CA ALA A 105 -0.87 -6.69 -11.92
C ALA A 105 -1.82 -7.45 -12.87
N LYS A 106 -1.27 -8.09 -13.90
CA LYS A 106 -2.02 -8.82 -14.91
C LYS A 106 -1.99 -10.34 -14.64
N PRO A 107 -3.13 -11.01 -14.44
CA PRO A 107 -3.17 -12.47 -14.32
C PRO A 107 -2.56 -13.16 -15.55
N VAL A 108 -1.72 -14.17 -15.32
CA VAL A 108 -1.09 -14.98 -16.36
C VAL A 108 -1.19 -16.47 -16.00
N GLY A 109 -1.80 -17.26 -16.89
CA GLY A 109 -2.10 -18.67 -16.58
C GLY A 109 -3.12 -18.80 -15.45
N ASN A 110 -3.05 -19.90 -14.68
CA ASN A 110 -4.08 -20.23 -13.69
C ASN A 110 -3.80 -19.67 -12.28
N ASP A 111 -2.52 -19.57 -11.88
CA ASP A 111 -2.12 -19.25 -10.50
C ASP A 111 -0.91 -18.30 -10.45
N LYS A 112 -0.76 -17.44 -11.46
CA LYS A 112 0.33 -16.45 -11.50
C LYS A 112 -0.19 -15.10 -11.94
N THR A 113 0.53 -14.07 -11.53
CA THR A 113 0.30 -12.70 -11.96
C THR A 113 1.64 -12.13 -12.40
N GLU A 114 1.64 -11.45 -13.54
CA GLU A 114 2.76 -10.67 -14.02
C GLU A 114 2.53 -9.21 -13.63
N VAL A 115 3.46 -8.65 -12.88
CA VAL A 115 3.41 -7.28 -12.38
C VAL A 115 4.35 -6.42 -13.21
N PHE A 116 3.78 -5.46 -13.93
CA PHE A 116 4.51 -4.46 -14.71
C PHE A 116 4.72 -3.20 -13.88
N PHE A 117 5.88 -2.57 -14.05
CA PHE A 117 6.24 -1.31 -13.40
C PHE A 117 5.97 -0.20 -14.41
N ILE A 118 5.10 0.74 -14.07
CA ILE A 118 4.74 1.86 -14.94
C ILE A 118 5.56 3.07 -14.52
N GLY A 119 6.49 3.49 -15.38
CA GLY A 119 7.28 4.70 -15.19
C GLY A 119 6.60 5.96 -15.70
N LEU A 120 7.38 7.00 -16.00
CA LEU A 120 6.86 8.31 -16.42
C LEU A 120 7.18 8.65 -17.88
N LYS A 121 8.02 7.85 -18.55
CA LYS A 121 8.61 8.12 -19.86
C LYS A 121 8.70 6.86 -20.72
N GLU A 122 7.67 6.01 -20.67
CA GLU A 122 7.58 4.76 -21.46
C GLU A 122 8.79 3.83 -21.24
N GLU A 123 9.28 3.77 -20.00
CA GLU A 123 10.38 2.91 -19.62
C GLU A 123 10.01 1.43 -19.79
N ASN A 124 10.94 0.62 -20.29
CA ASN A 124 10.75 -0.82 -20.47
C ASN A 124 11.35 -1.60 -19.29
N PHE A 125 10.77 -1.44 -18.10
CA PHE A 125 11.20 -2.19 -16.92
C PHE A 125 10.90 -3.69 -17.09
N LYS A 126 11.78 -4.53 -16.54
CA LYS A 126 11.51 -5.95 -16.39
C LYS A 126 10.28 -6.16 -15.50
N SER A 127 9.42 -7.10 -15.86
CA SER A 127 8.24 -7.47 -15.05
C SER A 127 8.61 -8.41 -13.90
N LEU A 128 7.76 -8.44 -12.87
CA LEU A 128 7.84 -9.36 -11.74
C LEU A 128 6.79 -10.46 -11.88
N ILE A 129 7.21 -11.73 -11.89
CA ILE A 129 6.28 -12.87 -11.85
C ILE A 129 6.01 -13.25 -10.38
N VAL A 130 4.77 -13.07 -9.95
CA VAL A 130 4.28 -13.47 -8.62
C VAL A 130 3.41 -14.73 -8.71
N ASP A 131 3.47 -15.55 -7.67
CA ASP A 131 2.67 -16.76 -7.55
C ASP A 131 1.39 -16.40 -6.79
N GLY A 132 0.24 -16.52 -7.46
CA GLY A 132 -1.07 -16.10 -6.97
C GLY A 132 -1.68 -14.89 -7.70
N SER A 133 -2.80 -14.41 -7.16
CA SER A 133 -3.60 -13.26 -7.62
C SER A 133 -3.73 -12.20 -6.51
N ASN A 134 -4.52 -11.14 -6.75
CA ASN A 134 -4.78 -10.05 -5.79
C ASN A 134 -3.48 -9.45 -5.23
N PHE A 135 -2.56 -9.13 -6.13
CA PHE A 135 -1.28 -8.54 -5.78
C PHE A 135 -1.47 -7.14 -5.20
N LYS A 136 -0.70 -6.83 -4.15
CA LYS A 136 -0.45 -5.45 -3.72
C LYS A 136 0.95 -5.33 -3.16
N GLY A 137 1.70 -4.36 -3.64
CA GLY A 137 3.09 -4.10 -3.29
C GLY A 137 3.29 -2.92 -2.33
N LEU A 138 4.38 -2.95 -1.59
CA LEU A 138 4.92 -1.88 -0.75
C LEU A 138 6.43 -1.82 -0.95
N TRP A 139 6.91 -0.66 -1.37
CA TRP A 139 8.34 -0.44 -1.58
C TRP A 139 9.12 -0.43 -0.27
N SER A 140 10.30 -1.04 -0.29
CA SER A 140 11.34 -0.79 0.71
C SER A 140 11.79 0.68 0.68
N PRO A 141 12.36 1.24 1.76
CA PRO A 141 12.71 2.66 1.85
C PRO A 141 13.59 3.20 0.72
N SER A 142 14.52 2.39 0.19
CA SER A 142 15.38 2.74 -0.93
C SER A 142 14.75 2.48 -2.31
N GLY A 143 13.71 1.65 -2.38
CA GLY A 143 13.13 1.16 -3.63
C GLY A 143 13.78 -0.12 -4.17
N ALA A 144 14.86 -0.62 -3.57
CA ALA A 144 15.59 -1.79 -4.06
C ALA A 144 14.76 -3.09 -4.04
N ARG A 145 13.80 -3.18 -3.12
CA ARG A 145 12.90 -4.34 -2.94
C ARG A 145 11.45 -3.94 -2.84
N LEU A 146 10.59 -4.90 -3.16
CA LEU A 146 9.14 -4.81 -3.03
C LEU A 146 8.66 -5.93 -2.09
N LEU A 147 8.08 -5.53 -0.95
CA LEU A 147 7.25 -6.43 -0.16
C LEU A 147 5.89 -6.50 -0.85
N TYR A 148 5.32 -7.69 -0.96
CA TYR A 148 3.98 -7.82 -1.51
C TYR A 148 3.21 -8.94 -0.83
N HIS A 149 1.89 -8.88 -0.96
CA HIS A 149 1.06 -10.04 -0.72
C HIS A 149 0.47 -10.57 -2.03
N ALA A 150 0.21 -11.86 -2.06
CA ALA A 150 -0.53 -12.53 -3.12
C ALA A 150 -1.38 -13.66 -2.53
N ILE A 151 -2.42 -14.06 -3.26
CA ILE A 151 -3.40 -15.05 -2.83
C ILE A 151 -3.32 -16.24 -3.76
N SER A 152 -3.26 -17.45 -3.20
CA SER A 152 -3.31 -18.69 -3.98
C SER A 152 -4.01 -19.80 -3.22
N GLY A 153 -4.47 -20.81 -3.96
CA GLY A 153 -5.08 -22.01 -3.37
C GLY A 153 -4.12 -22.79 -2.45
N GLN A 154 -2.80 -22.62 -2.61
CA GLN A 154 -1.79 -23.28 -1.74
C GLN A 154 -1.81 -22.76 -0.30
N ASN A 155 -2.38 -21.58 -0.05
CA ASN A 155 -2.52 -20.99 1.27
C ASN A 155 -4.00 -20.81 1.65
N ASN A 156 -4.90 -21.72 1.23
CA ASN A 156 -6.34 -21.63 1.48
C ASN A 156 -6.94 -20.28 1.04
N TYR A 157 -6.41 -19.68 -0.02
CA TYR A 157 -6.78 -18.33 -0.48
C TYR A 157 -6.64 -17.24 0.59
N ASN A 158 -5.74 -17.43 1.55
CA ASN A 158 -5.29 -16.38 2.47
C ASN A 158 -4.11 -15.62 1.86
N PRO A 159 -3.98 -14.31 2.17
CA PRO A 159 -2.87 -13.51 1.67
C PRO A 159 -1.57 -14.06 2.26
N MET A 160 -0.54 -14.21 1.44
CA MET A 160 0.80 -14.61 1.88
C MET A 160 1.78 -13.50 1.56
N LEU A 161 2.63 -13.14 2.53
CA LEU A 161 3.70 -12.17 2.32
C LEU A 161 4.91 -12.77 1.62
N TRP A 162 5.48 -11.98 0.72
CA TRP A 162 6.69 -12.24 -0.04
C TRP A 162 7.51 -10.98 -0.17
N ILE A 163 8.80 -11.14 -0.48
CA ILE A 163 9.68 -10.05 -0.84
C ILE A 163 10.50 -10.45 -2.07
N ALA A 164 10.80 -9.48 -2.94
CA ALA A 164 11.67 -9.65 -4.10
C ALA A 164 12.45 -8.36 -4.38
N ASP A 165 13.55 -8.48 -5.11
CA ASP A 165 14.25 -7.33 -5.71
C ASP A 165 13.32 -6.65 -6.72
N ALA A 166 13.41 -5.32 -6.80
CA ALA A 166 12.49 -4.47 -7.55
C ALA A 166 13.18 -3.34 -8.32
N GLU A 167 14.51 -3.42 -8.50
CA GLU A 167 15.30 -2.40 -9.18
C GLU A 167 16.03 -2.95 -10.43
N GLY A 168 15.87 -2.25 -11.55
CA GLY A 168 16.54 -2.52 -12.82
C GLY A 168 16.40 -3.98 -13.29
N GLU A 169 17.51 -4.55 -13.78
CA GLU A 169 17.52 -5.93 -14.29
C GLU A 169 17.36 -7.01 -13.20
N THR A 170 17.47 -6.62 -11.94
CA THR A 170 17.35 -7.54 -10.80
C THR A 170 15.90 -7.79 -10.38
N ILE A 171 14.92 -7.08 -10.96
CA ILE A 171 13.50 -7.29 -10.65
C ILE A 171 13.14 -8.80 -10.66
N GLY A 172 12.56 -9.26 -9.55
CA GLY A 172 12.18 -10.66 -9.33
C GLY A 172 13.28 -11.59 -8.84
N ASN A 173 14.52 -11.10 -8.70
CA ASN A 173 15.59 -11.84 -8.03
C ASN A 173 15.35 -11.87 -6.51
N HIS A 174 16.08 -12.77 -5.83
CA HIS A 174 16.01 -12.98 -4.38
C HIS A 174 14.57 -13.05 -3.83
N LYS A 175 13.66 -13.61 -4.62
CA LYS A 175 12.25 -13.76 -4.26
C LYS A 175 12.08 -14.88 -3.25
N PHE A 176 11.52 -14.58 -2.07
CA PHE A 176 11.16 -15.61 -1.08
C PHE A 176 9.91 -15.25 -0.29
N SER A 177 9.22 -16.28 0.21
CA SER A 177 8.06 -16.11 1.08
C SER A 177 8.52 -15.76 2.48
N LEU A 178 7.85 -14.78 3.09
CA LEU A 178 8.01 -14.51 4.51
C LEU A 178 7.22 -15.50 5.37
N GLY A 179 6.42 -16.42 4.81
CA GLY A 179 5.64 -17.39 5.57
C GLY A 179 4.77 -16.74 6.65
N LEU A 180 4.15 -15.60 6.33
CA LEU A 180 3.24 -14.86 7.17
C LEU A 180 1.97 -14.58 6.38
N SER A 181 0.83 -14.96 6.93
CA SER A 181 -0.46 -14.75 6.29
C SER A 181 -1.08 -13.43 6.76
N THR A 182 -0.78 -12.34 6.05
CA THR A 182 -1.34 -11.00 6.32
C THR A 182 -1.32 -10.14 5.06
N TRP A 183 -1.98 -8.98 5.12
CA TRP A 183 -2.05 -8.00 4.04
C TRP A 183 -0.95 -6.95 4.15
N ILE A 184 -0.59 -6.37 3.01
CA ILE A 184 0.49 -5.38 2.94
C ILE A 184 0.20 -4.13 3.76
N ASP A 185 -1.07 -3.71 3.87
CA ASP A 185 -1.49 -2.52 4.64
C ASP A 185 -1.23 -2.67 6.14
N LYS A 186 -1.10 -3.92 6.61
CA LYS A 186 -0.78 -4.24 8.01
C LYS A 186 0.73 -4.25 8.29
N CYS A 187 1.56 -3.89 7.32
CA CYS A 187 3.01 -3.91 7.41
C CYS A 187 3.65 -2.54 7.17
N ALA A 188 4.78 -2.29 7.81
CA ALA A 188 5.59 -1.10 7.60
C ALA A 188 7.08 -1.43 7.71
N PHE A 189 7.88 -0.91 6.78
CA PHE A 189 9.34 -0.96 6.87
C PHE A 189 9.82 0.00 7.95
N GLN A 190 10.68 -0.50 8.83
CA GLN A 190 11.50 0.34 9.71
C GLN A 190 12.78 0.74 8.97
N SER A 191 13.41 -0.22 8.30
CA SER A 191 14.61 -0.02 7.50
C SER A 191 14.62 -1.01 6.34
N GLU A 192 15.70 -1.02 5.55
CA GLU A 192 15.92 -2.07 4.56
C GLU A 192 15.86 -3.48 5.17
N LYS A 193 16.33 -3.66 6.41
CA LYS A 193 16.46 -5.01 6.97
C LYS A 193 15.30 -5.40 7.85
N ILE A 194 14.54 -4.44 8.36
CA ILE A 194 13.54 -4.69 9.39
C ILE A 194 12.17 -4.24 8.92
N LEU A 195 11.23 -5.16 9.07
CA LEU A 195 9.82 -4.99 8.78
C LEU A 195 9.01 -5.27 10.04
N TYR A 196 7.95 -4.49 10.28
CA TYR A 196 6.94 -4.86 11.27
C TYR A 196 5.62 -5.16 10.57
N CYS A 197 4.96 -6.23 10.99
CA CYS A 197 3.67 -6.62 10.44
C CYS A 197 2.71 -7.01 11.56
N ALA A 198 1.48 -6.50 11.49
CA ALA A 198 0.35 -7.07 12.21
C ALA A 198 -0.17 -8.30 11.44
N VAL A 199 -0.19 -9.45 12.12
CA VAL A 199 -0.52 -10.76 11.55
C VAL A 199 -1.69 -11.34 12.33
N PRO A 200 -2.82 -11.63 11.68
CA PRO A 200 -3.95 -12.29 12.31
C PRO A 200 -3.53 -13.63 12.93
N ARG A 201 -3.97 -13.93 14.15
CA ARG A 201 -3.75 -15.24 14.79
C ARG A 201 -4.33 -16.37 13.94
N GLU A 202 -5.51 -16.13 13.39
CA GLU A 202 -6.23 -17.08 12.56
C GLU A 202 -6.90 -16.33 11.39
N LEU A 203 -6.99 -17.01 10.26
CA LEU A 203 -7.74 -16.56 9.10
C LEU A 203 -8.62 -17.71 8.59
N PRO A 204 -9.93 -17.49 8.39
CA PRO A 204 -10.76 -18.47 7.71
C PRO A 204 -10.26 -18.67 6.26
N GLU A 205 -10.55 -19.83 5.67
CA GLU A 205 -10.28 -20.06 4.26
C GLU A 205 -10.96 -18.98 3.39
N GLY A 206 -10.25 -18.48 2.37
CA GLY A 206 -10.76 -17.43 1.50
C GLY A 206 -10.68 -16.03 2.07
N ALA A 207 -10.09 -15.81 3.25
CA ALA A 207 -10.05 -14.49 3.87
C ALA A 207 -9.38 -13.43 3.00
N GLY A 208 -8.40 -13.83 2.17
CA GLY A 208 -7.74 -12.90 1.26
C GLY A 208 -8.66 -12.37 0.15
N LEU A 209 -9.64 -13.17 -0.30
CA LEU A 209 -10.53 -12.79 -1.40
C LEU A 209 -11.56 -11.73 -0.98
N TYR A 210 -11.94 -11.74 0.29
CA TYR A 210 -12.96 -10.85 0.86
C TYR A 210 -12.50 -10.27 2.21
N PRO A 211 -11.42 -9.47 2.24
CA PRO A 211 -10.84 -8.94 3.48
C PRO A 211 -11.81 -8.03 4.26
N GLU A 212 -12.79 -7.43 3.59
CA GLU A 212 -13.84 -6.61 4.18
C GLU A 212 -14.74 -7.40 5.14
N LEU A 213 -14.95 -8.70 4.88
CA LEU A 213 -15.76 -9.58 5.73
C LEU A 213 -15.03 -10.01 7.01
N ILE A 214 -13.70 -9.79 7.06
CA ILE A 214 -12.85 -10.19 8.18
C ILE A 214 -12.87 -9.10 9.26
N THR A 215 -13.74 -9.25 10.23
CA THR A 215 -13.98 -8.24 11.29
C THR A 215 -13.52 -8.70 12.69
N ASP A 216 -13.55 -10.00 12.94
CA ASP A 216 -13.35 -10.57 14.29
C ASP A 216 -11.95 -11.14 14.55
N THR A 217 -10.96 -10.89 13.69
CA THR A 217 -9.59 -11.36 13.93
C THR A 217 -8.90 -10.59 15.05
N GLU A 218 -7.90 -11.24 15.67
CA GLU A 218 -6.98 -10.63 16.61
C GLU A 218 -5.58 -10.69 16.02
N ASP A 219 -4.91 -9.54 15.95
CA ASP A 219 -3.59 -9.46 15.34
C ASP A 219 -2.47 -9.52 16.38
N LEU A 220 -1.40 -10.20 16.01
CA LEU A 220 -0.09 -10.20 16.67
C LEU A 220 0.86 -9.30 15.90
N ILE A 221 1.77 -8.61 16.58
CA ILE A 221 2.79 -7.80 15.88
C ILE A 221 4.11 -8.55 15.89
N TYR A 222 4.62 -8.79 14.68
CA TYR A 222 5.92 -9.39 14.46
C TYR A 222 6.93 -8.36 13.97
N LYS A 223 8.17 -8.48 14.44
CA LYS A 223 9.36 -7.89 13.83
C LYS A 223 10.02 -8.94 12.96
N ILE A 224 10.28 -8.63 11.70
CA ILE A 224 10.88 -9.53 10.73
C ILE A 224 12.24 -8.97 10.32
N ASP A 225 13.29 -9.76 10.50
CA ASP A 225 14.62 -9.48 9.94
C ASP A 225 14.73 -10.12 8.56
N LEU A 226 14.77 -9.30 7.52
CA LEU A 226 14.80 -9.71 6.12
C LEU A 226 16.17 -10.26 5.68
N SER A 227 17.21 -10.11 6.49
CA SER A 227 18.54 -10.69 6.21
C SER A 227 18.61 -12.15 6.65
N THR A 228 17.88 -12.51 7.71
CA THR A 228 17.90 -13.85 8.31
C THR A 228 16.60 -14.63 8.13
N GLY A 229 15.49 -13.94 7.84
CA GLY A 229 14.13 -14.50 7.85
C GLY A 229 13.55 -14.72 9.24
N LEU A 230 14.24 -14.28 10.31
CA LEU A 230 13.78 -14.41 11.68
C LEU A 230 12.53 -13.53 11.92
N LYS A 231 11.57 -14.07 12.68
CA LYS A 231 10.32 -13.39 13.02
C LYS A 231 10.17 -13.41 14.54
N ASP A 232 10.31 -12.26 15.16
CA ASP A 232 10.16 -12.10 16.60
C ASP A 232 8.76 -11.56 16.90
N LEU A 233 8.01 -12.26 17.75
CA LEU A 233 6.75 -11.74 18.28
C LEU A 233 7.07 -10.62 19.28
N ILE A 234 6.75 -9.38 18.92
CA ILE A 234 7.08 -8.21 19.75
C ILE A 234 5.90 -7.71 20.59
N ALA A 235 4.66 -7.98 20.17
CA ALA A 235 3.47 -7.57 20.91
C ALA A 235 2.25 -8.44 20.63
N GLU A 236 1.39 -8.57 21.65
CA GLU A 236 0.01 -9.05 21.55
C GLU A 236 -0.97 -7.95 22.00
N PRO A 237 -1.25 -6.96 21.14
CA PRO A 237 -1.94 -5.74 21.54
C PRO A 237 -3.30 -6.02 22.20
N ALA A 238 -3.52 -5.41 23.37
CA ALA A 238 -4.79 -5.45 24.10
C ALA A 238 -5.05 -4.09 24.78
N ASP A 239 -6.32 -3.72 24.91
CA ASP A 239 -6.71 -2.56 25.71
C ASP A 239 -6.64 -2.86 27.23
N LYS A 240 -7.05 -1.88 28.05
CA LYS A 240 -7.01 -2.01 29.52
C LYS A 240 -7.96 -3.08 30.06
N ASP A 241 -8.98 -3.43 29.30
CA ASP A 241 -9.99 -4.42 29.66
C ASP A 241 -9.64 -5.81 29.09
N GLY A 242 -8.51 -5.91 28.37
CA GLY A 242 -8.02 -7.15 27.76
C GLY A 242 -8.57 -7.42 26.36
N ASN A 243 -9.34 -6.51 25.78
CA ASN A 243 -9.85 -6.68 24.42
C ASN A 243 -8.71 -6.56 23.42
N LYS A 244 -8.59 -7.56 22.55
CA LYS A 244 -7.56 -7.62 21.51
C LYS A 244 -7.91 -6.73 20.32
N PHE A 245 -6.89 -6.32 19.57
CA PHE A 245 -7.05 -5.44 18.43
C PHE A 245 -7.11 -6.20 17.10
N ASN A 246 -7.95 -5.70 16.18
CA ASN A 246 -7.89 -6.03 14.75
C ASN A 246 -7.26 -4.83 14.05
N ILE A 247 -5.99 -4.92 13.72
CA ILE A 247 -5.20 -3.85 13.14
C ILE A 247 -5.52 -3.78 11.64
N GLU A 248 -5.99 -2.62 11.19
CA GLU A 248 -6.26 -2.35 9.78
C GLU A 248 -5.01 -1.84 9.06
N LYS A 249 -4.31 -0.88 9.69
CA LYS A 249 -3.09 -0.27 9.16
C LYS A 249 -2.05 -0.08 10.24
N LEU A 250 -0.78 -0.26 9.89
CA LEU A 250 0.36 -0.10 10.79
C LEU A 250 1.31 0.98 10.25
N TYR A 251 1.81 1.83 11.14
CA TYR A 251 2.78 2.89 10.86
C TYR A 251 3.90 2.88 11.88
N ILE A 252 5.12 3.22 11.46
CA ILE A 252 6.30 3.34 12.33
C ILE A 252 6.78 4.78 12.28
N THR A 253 7.22 5.30 13.43
CA THR A 253 7.82 6.64 13.47
C THR A 253 9.23 6.66 12.88
N ASP A 254 9.66 7.80 12.32
CA ASP A 254 11.02 7.98 11.80
C ASP A 254 12.13 7.73 12.85
N LYS A 255 11.82 7.98 14.13
CA LYS A 255 12.73 7.70 15.26
C LYS A 255 12.68 6.26 15.73
N GLU A 256 11.75 5.47 15.19
CA GLU A 256 11.57 4.05 15.46
C GLU A 256 11.22 3.70 16.92
N ASP A 257 10.79 4.69 17.71
CA ASP A 257 10.42 4.52 19.12
C ASP A 257 8.96 4.02 19.28
N TYR A 258 8.10 4.21 18.28
CA TYR A 258 6.69 3.88 18.35
C TYR A 258 6.14 3.21 17.08
N ILE A 259 5.24 2.25 17.30
CA ILE A 259 4.29 1.77 16.29
C ILE A 259 2.95 2.43 16.55
N PHE A 260 2.39 3.07 15.54
CA PHE A 260 1.00 3.51 15.52
C PHE A 260 0.17 2.56 14.67
N PHE A 261 -1.07 2.32 15.07
CA PHE A 261 -1.96 1.49 14.26
C PHE A 261 -3.41 1.96 14.33
N LEU A 262 -4.13 1.77 13.22
CA LEU A 262 -5.57 1.98 13.13
C LEU A 262 -6.27 0.66 13.50
N ASN A 263 -7.17 0.69 14.47
CA ASN A 263 -7.97 -0.47 14.82
C ASN A 263 -9.26 -0.51 14.00
N LYS A 264 -9.50 -1.62 13.30
CA LYS A 264 -10.66 -1.83 12.43
C LYS A 264 -11.99 -1.80 13.19
N ARG A 265 -11.99 -2.22 14.47
CA ARG A 265 -13.23 -2.36 15.27
C ARG A 265 -13.86 -1.03 15.68
N ASP A 266 -13.05 -0.02 15.98
CA ASP A 266 -13.53 1.28 16.48
C ASP A 266 -13.04 2.48 15.66
N GLY A 267 -12.21 2.26 14.64
CA GLY A 267 -11.64 3.31 13.79
C GLY A 267 -10.68 4.25 14.52
N ARG A 268 -10.17 3.86 15.69
CA ARG A 268 -9.26 4.70 16.50
C ARG A 268 -7.81 4.34 16.27
N VAL A 269 -6.93 5.33 16.48
CA VAL A 269 -5.49 5.16 16.43
C VAL A 269 -4.95 4.85 17.82
N TYR A 270 -4.12 3.82 17.89
CA TYR A 270 -3.43 3.38 19.09
C TYR A 270 -1.92 3.43 18.86
N LYS A 271 -1.14 3.39 19.95
CA LYS A 271 0.32 3.37 19.90
C LYS A 271 0.91 2.29 20.80
N ILE A 272 2.05 1.75 20.38
CA ILE A 272 2.89 0.82 21.14
C ILE A 272 4.30 1.40 21.15
N GLU A 273 4.93 1.37 22.33
CA GLU A 273 6.33 1.77 22.50
C GLU A 273 7.24 0.59 22.18
N LEU A 274 8.21 0.82 21.29
CA LEU A 274 9.28 -0.12 20.99
C LEU A 274 10.38 0.12 22.03
N LYS A 275 10.75 -0.94 22.76
CA LYS A 275 11.81 -0.90 23.78
C LYS A 275 13.18 -1.17 23.17
#